data_AF-A0A7C3JME8-F1
#
_entry.id   AF-A0A7C3JME8-F1
#
_cell.length_a   1.000
_cell.length_b   1.000
_cell.length_c   1.000
_cell.angle_alpha   90.00
_cell.angle_beta   90.00
_cell.angle_gamma   90.00
#
_symmetry.space_group_name_H-M   'P 1'
#
loop_
_entity.id
_entity.type
_entity.pdbx_description
1 polymer ?
#
loop_
_entity_poly.entity_id
_entity_poly.type
_entity_poly.pdbx_seq_one_letter_code
_entity_poly.pdbx_strand_id
1 'polypeptide(L)'
;MIALLTLPARSVYYLPRTAPAVFFLADHEGGGVLVNTPSFSPRLAARLNRIAPVKFAFFPSRLGARDAAAWRAAGARAIAYADELAGCGIHADENRLLGAAGLRHLEYEYAFTDDFDPLRSRYGPGASHAIGRELDALLHPG
;
A
#
# COMPACT_ATOMS: atom_id res chain seq x y z
N MET A 1 -6.29 -2.24 13.12
CA MET A 1 -6.13 -1.16 12.12
C MET A 1 -5.93 0.11 12.89
N ILE A 2 -4.92 0.89 12.52
CA ILE A 2 -4.56 2.16 13.14
C ILE A 2 -4.71 3.21 12.03
N ALA A 3 -5.50 4.25 12.25
CA ALA A 3 -5.57 5.37 11.30
C ALA A 3 -4.25 6.15 11.39
N LEU A 4 -3.55 6.26 10.27
CA LEU A 4 -2.31 7.03 10.15
C LEU A 4 -2.58 8.45 9.66
N LEU A 5 -3.58 8.61 8.80
CA LEU A 5 -3.99 9.89 8.23
C LEU A 5 -5.49 9.90 7.94
N THR A 6 -6.13 11.04 8.18
CA THR A 6 -7.51 11.31 7.73
C THR A 6 -7.53 12.66 7.03
N LEU A 7 -7.93 12.64 5.76
CA LEU A 7 -8.19 13.80 4.91
C LEU A 7 -9.69 13.82 4.55
N PRO A 8 -10.25 14.96 4.10
CA PRO A 8 -11.69 15.06 3.82
C PRO A 8 -12.26 13.99 2.87
N ALA A 9 -11.46 13.52 1.90
CA ALA A 9 -11.89 12.52 0.91
C ALA A 9 -11.18 11.17 1.03
N ARG A 10 -10.16 11.06 1.91
CA ARG A 10 -9.26 9.91 1.96
C ARG A 10 -8.76 9.62 3.36
N SER A 11 -8.58 8.34 3.67
CA SER A 11 -7.93 7.92 4.91
C SER A 11 -6.88 6.85 4.63
N VAL A 12 -5.80 6.85 5.40
CA VAL A 12 -4.77 5.83 5.34
C VAL A 12 -4.74 5.09 6.67
N TYR A 13 -4.83 3.76 6.60
CA TYR A 13 -4.78 2.88 7.76
C TYR A 13 -3.57 1.96 7.66
N TYR A 14 -2.90 1.73 8.78
CA TYR A 14 -1.95 0.63 8.94
C TYR A 14 -2.63 -0.59 9.56
N LEU A 15 -2.32 -1.78 9.03
CA LEU A 15 -2.75 -3.05 9.57
C LEU A 15 -1.63 -3.61 10.45
N PRO A 16 -1.75 -3.55 11.79
CA PRO A 16 -0.68 -3.95 12.68
C PRO A 16 -0.44 -5.47 12.65
N ARG A 17 0.82 -5.85 12.92
CA ARG A 17 1.29 -7.25 12.96
C ARG A 17 1.25 -7.95 11.60
N THR A 18 1.54 -7.20 10.54
CA THR A 18 1.83 -7.76 9.21
C THR A 18 3.30 -7.58 8.90
N ALA A 19 3.87 -8.52 8.16
CA ALA A 19 5.21 -8.44 7.60
C ALA A 19 5.17 -9.06 6.19
N PRO A 20 5.37 -8.29 5.11
CA PRO A 20 5.61 -6.83 5.09
C PRO A 20 4.48 -5.99 5.69
N ALA A 21 4.75 -4.72 5.99
CA ALA A 21 3.72 -3.79 6.44
C ALA A 21 2.60 -3.67 5.40
N VAL A 22 1.37 -3.65 5.88
CA VAL A 22 0.16 -3.55 5.05
C VAL A 22 -0.55 -2.25 5.36
N PHE A 23 -0.87 -1.52 4.31
CA PHE A 23 -1.63 -0.28 4.40
C PHE A 23 -2.94 -0.42 3.64
N PHE A 24 -3.97 0.25 4.14
CA PHE A 24 -5.26 0.36 3.49
C PHE A 24 -5.59 1.82 3.24
N LEU A 25 -5.61 2.21 1.97
CA LEU A 25 -6.01 3.54 1.53
C LEU A 25 -7.50 3.46 1.21
N ALA A 26 -8.30 4.23 1.93
CA ALA A 26 -9.73 4.35 1.71
C ALA A 26 -10.03 5.69 1.05
N ASP A 27 -10.43 5.67 -0.23
CA ASP A 27 -10.95 6.84 -0.93
C ASP A 27 -12.48 6.76 -0.99
N HIS A 28 -13.16 7.86 -0.67
CA HIS A 28 -14.63 7.89 -0.55
C HIS A 28 -15.35 7.59 -1.88
N GLU A 29 -14.74 7.93 -3.03
CA GLU A 29 -15.32 7.68 -4.35
C GLU A 29 -14.59 6.53 -5.07
N GLY A 30 -13.26 6.52 -4.97
CA GLY A 30 -12.38 5.57 -5.62
C GLY A 30 -12.46 4.16 -5.03
N GLY A 31 -12.85 4.01 -3.76
CA GLY A 31 -12.83 2.74 -3.04
C GLY A 31 -11.49 2.50 -2.33
N GLY A 32 -11.29 1.25 -1.92
CA GLY A 32 -10.17 0.81 -1.10
C GLY A 32 -9.03 0.19 -1.89
N VAL A 33 -7.80 0.58 -1.55
CA VAL A 33 -6.55 -0.01 -2.05
C VAL A 33 -5.78 -0.62 -0.89
N LEU A 34 -5.46 -1.91 -0.98
CA LEU A 34 -4.47 -2.55 -0.12
C LEU A 34 -3.08 -2.35 -0.73
N VAL A 35 -2.14 -1.77 0.01
CA VAL A 35 -0.71 -1.79 -0.33
C VAL A 35 -0.08 -2.91 0.46
N ASN A 36 0.43 -3.92 -0.25
CA ASN A 36 0.60 -5.29 0.25
C ASN A 36 -0.73 -5.89 0.76
N THR A 37 -0.80 -7.21 0.91
CA THR A 37 -1.97 -7.88 1.47
C THR A 37 -1.64 -8.60 2.77
N PRO A 38 -2.56 -8.65 3.74
CA PRO A 38 -2.43 -9.48 4.93
C PRO A 38 -2.95 -10.89 4.62
N SER A 39 -2.80 -11.82 5.58
CA SER A 39 -3.52 -13.10 5.50
C SER A 39 -5.02 -12.85 5.32
N PHE A 40 -5.61 -13.53 4.35
CA PHE A 40 -7.00 -13.34 4.01
C PHE A 40 -7.90 -13.93 5.10
N SER A 41 -8.93 -13.19 5.47
CA SER A 41 -10.08 -13.75 6.17
C SER A 41 -11.34 -13.01 5.76
N PRO A 42 -12.49 -13.69 5.59
CA PRO A 42 -13.76 -13.04 5.26
C PRO A 42 -14.13 -11.95 6.27
N ARG A 43 -13.81 -12.16 7.55
CA ARG A 43 -14.02 -11.18 8.62
C ARG A 43 -13.21 -9.90 8.42
N LEU A 44 -11.94 -10.01 8.02
CA LEU A 44 -11.10 -8.85 7.74
C LEU A 44 -11.57 -8.12 6.48
N ALA A 45 -11.87 -8.86 5.41
CA ALA A 45 -12.40 -8.28 4.16
C ALA A 45 -13.69 -7.49 4.42
N ALA A 46 -14.64 -8.06 5.16
CA ALA A 46 -15.87 -7.37 5.56
C ALA A 46 -15.59 -6.12 6.42
N ARG A 47 -14.58 -6.16 7.30
CA ARG A 47 -14.19 -5.00 8.10
C ARG A 47 -13.62 -3.87 7.24
N LEU A 48 -12.77 -4.18 6.26
CA LEU A 48 -12.22 -3.20 5.32
C LEU A 48 -13.32 -2.60 4.43
N ASN A 49 -14.21 -3.44 3.90
CA ASN A 49 -15.31 -3.03 3.02
C ASN A 49 -16.32 -2.08 3.69
N ARG A 50 -16.44 -2.10 5.03
CA ARG A 50 -17.24 -1.12 5.76
C ARG A 50 -16.63 0.29 5.78
N ILE A 51 -15.33 0.40 5.54
CA ILE A 51 -14.62 1.69 5.47
C ILE A 51 -14.61 2.16 4.02
N ALA A 52 -14.13 1.31 3.11
CA ALA A 52 -14.25 1.51 1.67
C ALA A 52 -14.19 0.13 0.98
N PRO A 53 -14.97 -0.14 -0.08
CA PRO A 53 -14.91 -1.42 -0.79
C PRO A 53 -13.50 -1.69 -1.31
N VAL A 54 -12.88 -2.80 -0.95
CA VAL A 54 -11.55 -3.21 -1.43
C VAL A 54 -11.66 -3.52 -2.93
N LYS A 55 -11.17 -2.60 -3.77
CA LYS A 55 -11.19 -2.76 -5.22
C LYS A 55 -9.84 -3.20 -5.77
N PHE A 56 -8.76 -2.83 -5.10
CA PHE A 56 -7.40 -3.07 -5.58
C PHE A 56 -6.48 -3.60 -4.48
N ALA A 57 -5.55 -4.45 -4.90
CA ALA A 57 -4.37 -4.84 -4.14
C ALA A 57 -3.14 -4.47 -4.95
N PHE A 58 -2.38 -3.50 -4.47
CA PHE A 58 -1.12 -3.04 -5.04
C PHE A 58 0.05 -3.75 -4.35
N PHE A 59 0.93 -4.33 -5.16
CA PHE A 59 2.12 -5.05 -4.72
C PHE A 59 3.36 -4.33 -5.23
N PRO A 60 4.03 -3.52 -4.39
CA PRO A 60 5.34 -2.95 -4.70
C PRO A 60 6.38 -4.03 -4.94
N SER A 61 6.28 -5.17 -4.23
CA SER A 61 7.09 -6.35 -4.46
C SER A 61 6.34 -7.67 -4.18
N ARG A 62 6.89 -8.80 -4.65
CA ARG A 62 6.37 -10.15 -4.38
C ARG A 62 6.28 -10.51 -2.90
N LEU A 63 7.06 -9.86 -2.04
CA LEU A 63 7.06 -10.13 -0.59
C LEU A 63 5.71 -9.76 0.05
N GLY A 64 5.03 -8.76 -0.51
CA GLY A 64 3.75 -8.26 -0.04
C GLY A 64 2.53 -9.06 -0.48
N ALA A 65 2.69 -10.05 -1.36
CA ALA A 65 1.60 -10.74 -2.06
C ALA A 65 0.95 -11.88 -1.25
N ARG A 66 0.70 -11.69 0.05
CA ARG A 66 0.15 -12.73 0.92
C ARG A 66 -1.33 -12.99 0.63
N ASP A 67 -1.69 -14.24 0.35
CA ASP A 67 -3.05 -14.68 0.03
C ASP A 67 -3.71 -13.90 -1.12
N ALA A 68 -2.91 -13.39 -2.06
CA ALA A 68 -3.39 -12.53 -3.15
C ALA A 68 -4.51 -13.19 -3.98
N ALA A 69 -4.43 -14.51 -4.22
CA ALA A 69 -5.48 -15.26 -4.91
C ALA A 69 -6.83 -15.21 -4.16
N ALA A 70 -6.81 -15.31 -2.82
CA ALA A 70 -8.02 -15.23 -2.00
C ALA A 70 -8.59 -13.81 -1.98
N TRP A 71 -7.73 -12.78 -1.93
CA TRP A 71 -8.15 -11.39 -2.08
C TRP A 71 -8.78 -11.11 -3.45
N ARG A 72 -8.25 -11.70 -4.53
CA ARG A 72 -8.84 -11.63 -5.87
C ARG A 72 -10.20 -12.31 -5.94
N ALA A 73 -10.33 -13.52 -5.38
CA ALA A 73 -11.61 -14.22 -5.29
C ALA A 73 -12.66 -13.41 -4.49
N ALA A 74 -12.22 -12.55 -3.56
CA ALA A 74 -13.07 -11.64 -2.81
C ALA A 74 -13.39 -10.32 -3.54
N GLY A 75 -12.91 -10.13 -4.78
CA GLY A 75 -13.23 -8.99 -5.65
C GLY A 75 -12.13 -7.94 -5.83
N ALA A 76 -10.95 -8.12 -5.22
CA ALA A 76 -9.83 -7.20 -5.42
C ALA A 76 -9.12 -7.46 -6.76
N ARG A 77 -8.71 -6.41 -7.46
CA ARG A 77 -7.88 -6.50 -8.68
C ARG A 77 -6.42 -6.32 -8.31
N ALA A 78 -5.54 -7.18 -8.84
CA ALA A 78 -4.11 -7.10 -8.55
C ALA A 78 -3.41 -6.08 -9.46
N ILE A 79 -2.62 -5.19 -8.87
CA ILE A 79 -1.76 -4.20 -9.53
C ILE A 79 -0.31 -4.44 -9.04
N ALA A 80 0.65 -4.53 -9.96
CA ALA A 80 2.08 -4.63 -9.63
C ALA A 80 2.93 -4.02 -10.76
N TYR A 81 4.21 -3.72 -10.49
CA TYR A 81 5.16 -3.30 -11.52
C TYR A 81 5.55 -4.48 -12.43
N ALA A 82 5.79 -4.21 -13.72
CA ALA A 82 5.96 -5.24 -14.75
C ALA A 82 7.11 -6.23 -14.44
N ASP A 83 8.22 -5.73 -13.89
CA ASP A 83 9.42 -6.54 -13.60
C ASP A 83 9.23 -7.47 -12.37
N GLU A 84 8.25 -7.19 -11.52
CA GLU A 84 7.92 -7.99 -10.32
C GLU A 84 6.90 -9.11 -10.61
N LEU A 85 6.22 -9.09 -11.76
CA LEU A 85 5.13 -10.02 -12.09
C LEU A 85 5.58 -11.47 -12.24
N ALA A 86 6.80 -11.69 -12.74
CA ALA A 86 7.33 -13.04 -12.93
C ALA A 86 7.57 -13.77 -11.59
N GLY A 87 7.83 -13.04 -10.50
CA GLY A 87 8.15 -13.60 -9.18
C GLY A 87 6.96 -13.78 -8.24
N CYS A 88 5.79 -13.21 -8.55
CA CYS A 88 4.62 -13.22 -7.66
C CYS A 88 3.70 -14.42 -7.85
N GLY A 89 3.78 -15.13 -8.98
CA GLY A 89 2.80 -16.19 -9.34
C GLY A 89 1.38 -15.65 -9.56
N ILE A 90 1.25 -14.35 -9.88
CA ILE A 90 -0.03 -13.66 -10.08
C ILE A 90 -0.02 -13.03 -11.47
N HIS A 91 -1.06 -13.31 -12.26
CA HIS A 91 -1.35 -12.50 -13.45
C HIS A 91 -1.98 -11.17 -13.00
N ALA A 92 -1.27 -10.05 -13.19
CA ALA A 92 -1.89 -8.73 -13.01
C ALA A 92 -3.07 -8.58 -13.97
N ASP A 93 -4.21 -8.14 -13.44
CA ASP A 93 -5.43 -7.94 -14.22
C ASP A 93 -5.30 -6.76 -15.19
N GLU A 94 -4.37 -5.83 -14.91
CA GLU A 94 -4.04 -4.69 -15.76
C GLU A 94 -2.54 -4.40 -15.70
N ASN A 95 -1.83 -4.59 -16.82
CA ASN A 95 -0.55 -3.92 -17.09
C ASN A 95 -0.75 -2.43 -17.43
N ARG A 96 -1.93 -1.87 -17.14
CA ARG A 96 -2.25 -0.47 -17.40
C ARG A 96 -1.82 0.35 -16.21
N LEU A 97 -0.76 1.11 -16.46
CA LEU A 97 -0.31 2.39 -15.89
C LEU A 97 -1.44 3.44 -15.63
N LEU A 98 -2.63 3.04 -15.19
CA LEU A 98 -3.75 3.94 -14.94
C LEU A 98 -3.97 4.03 -13.43
N GLY A 99 -3.47 5.13 -12.84
CA GLY A 99 -3.68 5.46 -11.42
C GLY A 99 -2.39 5.66 -10.62
N ALA A 100 -1.27 5.17 -11.14
CA ALA A 100 0.06 5.55 -10.68
C ALA A 100 0.32 7.06 -10.84
N ALA A 101 -0.47 7.83 -11.60
CA ALA A 101 -0.38 9.29 -11.58
C ALA A 101 -0.88 9.90 -10.25
N GLY A 102 -1.79 9.22 -9.52
CA GLY A 102 -2.20 9.62 -8.17
C GLY A 102 -1.39 8.94 -7.07
N LEU A 103 -0.96 7.69 -7.29
CA LEU A 103 -0.15 6.92 -6.34
C LEU A 103 1.36 7.21 -6.42
N ARG A 104 1.95 7.60 -7.57
CA ARG A 104 3.38 8.00 -7.66
C ARG A 104 3.67 9.22 -6.81
N HIS A 105 2.73 10.17 -6.71
CA HIS A 105 2.89 11.30 -5.80
C HIS A 105 2.62 10.89 -4.34
N LEU A 106 1.79 9.85 -4.12
CA LEU A 106 1.47 9.33 -2.79
C LEU A 106 2.55 8.41 -2.20
N GLU A 107 3.27 7.63 -3.02
CA GLU A 107 4.39 6.76 -2.62
C GLU A 107 5.48 7.55 -1.92
N TYR A 108 5.66 8.81 -2.33
CA TYR A 108 6.65 9.72 -1.78
C TYR A 108 6.12 10.61 -0.65
N GLU A 109 4.81 10.89 -0.60
CA GLU A 109 4.22 11.55 0.57
C GLU A 109 4.01 10.58 1.74
N TYR A 110 3.84 9.29 1.50
CA TYR A 110 3.60 8.29 2.54
C TYR A 110 4.49 7.10 2.25
N ALA A 111 5.68 7.09 2.84
CA ALA A 111 6.66 6.02 2.61
C ALA A 111 6.06 4.66 3.01
N PHE A 112 5.56 3.91 2.03
CA PHE A 112 5.14 2.53 2.18
C PHE A 112 6.40 1.66 2.15
N THR A 113 6.71 1.04 3.28
CA THR A 113 7.95 0.28 3.51
C THR A 113 7.58 -1.10 4.03
N ASP A 114 8.43 -2.09 3.75
CA ASP A 114 8.23 -3.46 4.24
C ASP A 114 8.33 -3.54 5.77
N ASP A 115 9.14 -2.66 6.38
CA ASP A 115 9.28 -2.49 7.82
C ASP A 115 8.72 -1.13 8.25
N PHE A 116 7.65 -1.13 9.03
CA PHE A 116 6.96 0.07 9.50
C PHE A 116 6.66 -0.03 11.00
N ASP A 117 7.14 0.94 11.75
CA ASP A 117 6.82 1.14 13.16
C ASP A 117 6.03 2.44 13.33
N PRO A 118 4.74 2.39 13.75
CA PRO A 118 3.92 3.58 13.89
C PRO A 118 4.44 4.58 14.94
N LEU A 119 5.38 4.19 15.80
CA LEU A 119 5.99 5.05 16.82
C LEU A 119 7.34 5.63 16.38
N ARG A 120 7.97 5.08 15.33
CA ARG A 120 9.35 5.46 14.92
C ARG A 120 9.47 5.88 13.47
N SER A 121 8.71 5.26 12.57
CA SER A 121 8.73 5.58 11.14
C SER A 121 8.13 6.96 10.91
N ARG A 122 8.82 7.79 10.14
CA ARG A 122 8.31 9.10 9.68
C ARG A 122 7.52 8.90 8.38
N TYR A 123 6.29 9.40 8.34
CA TYR A 123 5.40 9.31 7.18
C TYR A 123 4.51 10.56 7.12
N GLY A 124 4.00 10.93 5.95
CA GLY A 124 3.17 12.12 5.75
C GLY A 124 3.77 13.13 4.77
N PRO A 125 2.96 14.09 4.27
CA PRO A 125 3.38 15.01 3.22
C PRO A 125 4.76 15.62 3.49
N GLY A 126 5.67 15.53 2.51
CA GLY A 126 7.07 15.94 2.65
C GLY A 126 8.03 14.86 3.14
N ALA A 127 7.56 13.63 3.42
CA ALA A 127 8.42 12.50 3.77
C ALA A 127 9.53 12.24 2.74
N SER A 128 9.23 12.36 1.45
CA SER A 128 10.22 12.25 0.36
C SER A 128 11.30 13.31 0.42
N HIS A 129 10.97 14.57 0.73
CA HIS A 129 11.97 15.63 0.89
C HIS A 129 12.85 15.38 2.12
N ALA A 130 12.29 14.80 3.20
CA ALA A 130 13.06 14.39 4.36
C ALA A 130 13.99 13.20 4.05
N ILE A 131 13.48 12.16 3.38
CA ILE A 131 14.27 11.00 2.95
C ILE A 131 15.40 11.41 2.01
N GLY A 132 15.12 12.26 1.02
CA GLY A 132 16.13 12.79 0.09
C GLY A 132 17.27 13.52 0.82
N ARG A 133 16.92 14.38 1.80
CA ARG A 133 17.92 15.06 2.64
C ARG A 133 18.82 14.11 3.42
N GLU A 134 18.23 13.08 4.05
CA GLU A 134 18.99 12.12 4.86
C GLU A 134 19.89 11.24 3.98
N LEU A 135 19.40 10.83 2.80
CA LEU A 135 20.21 10.10 1.82
C LEU A 135 21.37 10.94 1.29
N ASP A 136 21.14 12.20 0.95
CA ASP A 136 22.20 13.13 0.53
C ASP A 136 23.24 13.29 1.64
N ALA A 137 22.82 13.42 2.90
CA ALA A 137 23.74 13.52 4.04
C ALA A 137 24.57 12.25 4.26
N LEU A 138 24.02 11.07 3.97
CA LEU A 138 24.71 9.78 4.10
C LEU A 138 25.65 9.48 2.93
N LEU A 139 25.27 9.86 1.70
CA LEU A 139 26.03 9.61 0.48
C LEU A 139 27.11 10.68 0.22
N HIS A 140 26.91 11.88 0.77
CA HIS A 140 27.85 12.99 0.72
C HIS A 140 28.13 13.54 2.12
N PRO A 141 28.76 12.74 3.01
CA PRO A 141 29.20 13.24 4.30
C PRO A 141 30.30 14.28 4.06
N GLY A 142 30.13 15.48 4.62
CA GLY A 142 31.15 16.53 4.61
C GLY A 142 32.44 16.14 5.32
#